data_AF-A0A016RWA6-F1
#
_entry.id   AF-A0A016RWA6-F1
#
_cell.length_a   1.000
_cell.length_b   1.000
_cell.length_c   1.000
_cell.angle_alpha   90.00
_cell.angle_beta   90.00
_cell.angle_gamma   90.00
#
_symmetry.space_group_name_H-M   'P 1'
#
loop_
_entity.id
_entity.type
_entity.pdbx_description
1 polymer ?
#
loop_
_entity_poly.entity_id
_entity_poly.type
_entity_poly.pdbx_seq_one_letter_code
_entity_poly.pdbx_strand_id
1 'polypeptide(L)'
;MLQRNVYVDLLRENSPFADAASIERHLSKMQRLNRVQSKIMGVRPTSNDQIDFDAEPARPDQLPYLFEGDIVLTDNQMDSILKNAEDQLWAKQGLQPRARRSMTSSLYARWTALPIPYYINTGSGVSEPAVLAGVARWEADTCITFTRQYNRPNGNGLEFFLGSGFVVTFSSVKRN
;
A
#
# COMPACT_ATOMS: atom_id res chain seq x y z
N MET A 1 3.16 -0.08 28.83
CA MET A 1 3.79 0.23 27.53
C MET A 1 3.74 -1.07 26.75
N LEU A 2 2.75 -1.23 25.86
CA LEU A 2 2.51 -2.47 25.11
C LEU A 2 3.39 -2.42 23.86
N GLN A 3 4.31 -3.38 23.73
CA GLN A 3 5.12 -3.58 22.53
C GLN A 3 4.19 -3.68 21.31
N ARG A 4 4.34 -2.75 20.36
CA ARG A 4 3.55 -2.73 19.13
C ARG A 4 4.03 -3.87 18.23
N ASN A 5 3.18 -4.89 18.03
CA ASN A 5 3.52 -6.05 17.24
C ASN A 5 2.99 -5.86 15.81
N VAL A 6 3.88 -5.90 14.81
CA VAL A 6 3.53 -5.73 13.39
C VAL A 6 2.47 -6.71 12.92
N TYR A 7 2.47 -7.94 13.45
CA TYR A 7 1.43 -8.93 13.17
C TYR A 7 0.06 -8.51 13.72
N VAL A 8 -0.01 -7.80 14.84
CA VAL A 8 -1.27 -7.28 15.39
C VAL A 8 -1.81 -6.13 14.54
N ASP A 9 -0.93 -5.28 14.01
CA ASP A 9 -1.33 -4.18 13.14
C ASP A 9 -1.71 -4.65 11.73
N LEU A 10 -1.06 -5.72 11.24
CA LEU A 10 -1.25 -6.27 9.90
C LEU A 10 -2.16 -7.50 9.84
N LEU A 11 -2.64 -8.08 10.95
CA LEU A 11 -3.67 -9.15 10.93
C LEU A 11 -5.03 -8.65 11.43
N ARG A 12 -5.26 -7.34 11.36
CA ARG A 12 -6.57 -6.75 11.66
C ARG A 12 -7.62 -7.29 10.69
N GLU A 13 -8.88 -7.22 11.11
CA GLU A 13 -10.01 -7.46 10.22
C GLU A 13 -9.81 -6.62 8.95
N ASN A 14 -9.77 -7.31 7.79
CA ASN A 14 -9.62 -6.72 6.45
C ASN A 14 -8.21 -6.31 6.03
N SER A 15 -7.20 -6.86 6.69
CA SER A 15 -5.84 -6.84 6.18
C SER A 15 -5.73 -7.43 4.76
N PRO A 16 -4.83 -6.92 3.90
CA PRO A 16 -4.44 -7.60 2.66
C PRO A 16 -3.70 -8.93 2.93
N PHE A 17 -3.34 -9.22 4.18
CA PHE A 17 -2.67 -10.43 4.62
C PHE A 17 -3.67 -11.43 5.19
N ALA A 18 -3.63 -12.66 4.65
CA ALA A 18 -4.51 -13.74 5.08
C ALA A 18 -4.03 -14.41 6.38
N ASP A 19 -2.71 -14.42 6.60
CA ASP A 19 -2.04 -15.09 7.72
C ASP A 19 -0.64 -14.49 7.97
N ALA A 20 -0.01 -14.89 9.08
CA ALA A 20 1.35 -14.48 9.40
C ALA A 20 2.36 -14.86 8.29
N ALA A 21 2.15 -15.97 7.59
CA ALA A 21 3.03 -16.37 6.49
C ALA A 21 2.96 -15.40 5.30
N SER A 22 1.80 -14.79 5.04
CA SER A 22 1.63 -13.77 4.02
C SER A 22 2.30 -12.44 4.39
N ILE A 23 2.35 -12.11 5.69
CA ILE A 23 3.14 -10.98 6.20
C ILE A 23 4.62 -11.27 5.96
N GLU A 24 5.13 -12.41 6.39
CA GLU A 24 6.55 -12.79 6.21
C GLU A 24 6.98 -12.74 4.73
N ARG A 25 6.14 -13.23 3.82
CA ARG A 25 6.38 -13.12 2.37
C ARG A 25 6.48 -11.67 1.92
N HIS A 26 5.57 -10.81 2.38
CA HIS A 26 5.58 -9.38 2.06
C HIS A 26 6.84 -8.68 2.58
N LEU A 27 7.23 -8.95 3.84
CA LEU A 27 8.44 -8.39 4.45
C LEU A 27 9.70 -8.81 3.68
N SER A 28 9.78 -10.09 3.28
CA SER A 28 10.87 -10.61 2.44
C SER A 28 10.94 -9.91 1.07
N LYS A 29 9.78 -9.66 0.44
CA LYS A 29 9.73 -8.91 -0.84
C LYS A 29 10.14 -7.44 -0.66
N MET A 30 9.75 -6.78 0.43
CA MET A 30 10.20 -5.41 0.77
C MET A 30 11.72 -5.35 0.93
N GLN A 31 12.32 -6.30 1.65
CA GLN A 31 13.78 -6.39 1.77
C GLN A 31 14.46 -6.56 0.40
N ARG A 32 13.90 -7.40 -0.48
CA ARG A 32 14.43 -7.57 -1.84
C ARG A 32 14.32 -6.29 -2.66
N LEU A 33 13.19 -5.59 -2.58
CA LEU A 33 12.98 -4.31 -3.27
C LEU A 33 14.01 -3.26 -2.84
N ASN A 34 14.24 -3.10 -1.53
CA ASN A 34 15.24 -2.18 -0.99
C ASN A 34 16.64 -2.49 -1.53
N ARG A 35 17.02 -3.77 -1.61
CA ARG A 35 18.31 -4.18 -2.19
C ARG A 35 18.44 -3.81 -3.67
N VAL A 36 17.38 -4.00 -4.45
CA VAL A 36 17.37 -3.64 -5.88
C VAL A 36 17.47 -2.13 -6.05
N GLN A 37 16.66 -1.37 -5.31
CA GLN A 37 16.67 0.10 -5.35
C GLN A 37 18.02 0.69 -4.93
N SER A 38 18.67 0.18 -3.88
CA SER A 38 20.02 0.64 -3.49
C SER A 38 21.04 0.47 -4.62
N LYS A 39 20.99 -0.66 -5.36
CA LYS A 39 21.84 -0.87 -6.55
C LYS A 39 21.53 0.11 -7.68
N ILE A 40 20.25 0.40 -7.92
CA ILE A 40 19.81 1.40 -8.92
C ILE A 40 20.30 2.80 -8.53
N MET A 41 20.21 3.17 -7.26
CA MET A 41 20.63 4.49 -6.78
C MET A 41 22.15 4.62 -6.62
N GLY A 42 22.90 3.50 -6.70
CA GLY A 42 24.35 3.50 -6.49
C GLY A 42 24.74 3.82 -5.04
N VAL A 43 23.78 3.73 -4.12
CA VAL A 43 24.00 3.90 -2.69
C VAL A 43 24.39 2.53 -2.15
N ARG A 44 25.44 2.47 -1.32
CA ARG A 44 25.71 1.22 -0.58
C ARG A 44 24.44 0.91 0.22
N PRO A 45 23.82 -0.27 0.07
CA PRO A 45 22.80 -0.67 1.03
C PRO A 45 23.46 -0.48 2.39
N THR A 46 22.89 0.38 3.23
CA THR A 46 23.44 0.63 4.55
C THR A 46 23.59 -0.74 5.19
N SER A 47 24.86 -1.10 5.37
CA SER A 47 25.28 -2.40 5.83
C SER A 47 24.57 -2.66 7.16
N ASN A 48 23.82 -3.75 7.21
CA ASN A 48 23.05 -4.24 8.37
C ASN A 48 21.60 -3.75 8.54
N ASP A 49 20.90 -3.37 7.47
CA ASP A 49 19.43 -3.29 7.50
C ASP A 49 18.81 -4.71 7.54
N GLN A 50 19.11 -5.50 8.59
CA GLN A 50 18.04 -6.27 9.21
C GLN A 50 17.09 -5.19 9.69
N ILE A 51 16.15 -4.83 8.83
CA ILE A 51 15.06 -4.00 9.29
C ILE A 51 14.41 -4.81 10.40
N ASP A 52 14.61 -4.37 11.63
CA ASP A 52 14.00 -4.97 12.78
C ASP A 52 12.52 -4.64 12.72
N PHE A 53 11.74 -5.56 12.14
CA PHE A 53 10.30 -5.45 12.05
C PHE A 53 9.65 -5.43 13.44
N ASP A 54 10.37 -5.84 14.48
CA ASP A 54 9.91 -5.82 15.87
C ASP A 54 10.35 -4.55 16.62
N ALA A 55 11.20 -3.70 16.03
CA ALA A 55 11.58 -2.41 16.60
C ALA A 55 10.43 -1.41 16.50
N GLU A 56 10.17 -0.68 17.59
CA GLU A 56 9.15 0.38 17.60
C GLU A 56 9.65 1.56 16.75
N PRO A 57 9.03 1.82 15.59
CA PRO A 57 9.51 2.84 14.67
C PRO A 57 9.07 4.21 15.17
N ALA A 58 9.99 5.18 15.12
CA ALA A 58 9.71 6.52 15.61
C ALA A 58 8.74 7.30 14.69
N ARG A 59 8.62 6.89 13.41
CA ARG A 59 7.82 7.58 12.38
C ARG A 59 7.28 6.63 11.30
N PRO A 60 6.19 7.00 10.58
CA PRO A 60 5.60 6.16 9.53
C PRO A 60 6.53 5.81 8.36
N ASP A 61 7.43 6.72 7.98
CA ASP A 61 8.46 6.50 6.95
C ASP A 61 9.52 5.46 7.36
N GLN A 62 9.56 5.11 8.65
CA GLN A 62 10.42 4.07 9.19
C GLN A 62 9.68 2.73 9.35
N LEU A 63 8.39 2.68 9.00
CA LEU A 63 7.61 1.44 9.02
C LEU A 63 7.99 0.58 7.82
N PRO A 64 8.69 -0.54 8.03
CA PRO A 64 9.34 -1.26 6.93
C PRO A 64 8.41 -2.14 6.10
N TYR A 65 7.17 -2.28 6.56
CA TYR A 65 6.10 -2.96 5.86
C TYR A 65 5.24 -2.01 5.02
N LEU A 66 5.46 -0.69 5.13
CA LEU A 66 4.82 0.32 4.30
C LEU A 66 5.71 0.67 3.12
N PHE A 67 5.17 0.50 1.93
CA PHE A 67 5.75 1.03 0.71
C PHE A 67 5.53 2.55 0.66
N GLU A 68 6.58 3.31 0.35
CA GLU A 68 6.58 4.79 0.36
C GLU A 68 6.14 5.44 1.69
N GLY A 69 6.07 4.66 2.78
CA GLY A 69 5.74 5.14 4.12
C GLY A 69 4.24 5.20 4.45
N ASP A 70 3.35 4.90 3.49
CA ASP A 70 1.90 5.00 3.68
C ASP A 70 1.08 3.93 2.92
N ILE A 71 1.69 3.05 2.12
CA ILE A 71 0.98 2.05 1.31
C ILE A 71 1.27 0.63 1.80
N VAL A 72 0.21 -0.15 2.07
CA VAL A 72 0.34 -1.61 2.19
C VAL A 72 -0.05 -2.24 0.86
N LEU A 73 0.91 -2.92 0.24
CA LEU A 73 0.73 -3.60 -1.04
C LEU A 73 0.26 -5.04 -0.82
N THR A 74 -0.63 -5.51 -1.68
CA THR A 74 -0.92 -6.94 -1.81
C THR A 74 0.27 -7.68 -2.42
N ASP A 75 0.31 -9.00 -2.22
CA ASP A 75 1.36 -9.87 -2.77
C ASP A 75 1.60 -9.65 -4.28
N ASN A 76 0.52 -9.54 -5.07
CA ASN A 76 0.60 -9.34 -6.52
C ASN A 76 1.08 -7.93 -6.92
N GLN A 77 0.70 -6.91 -6.14
CA GLN A 77 1.17 -5.54 -6.37
C GLN A 77 2.67 -5.44 -6.07
N MET A 78 3.10 -6.09 -4.99
CA MET A 78 4.51 -6.18 -4.62
C MET A 78 5.33 -6.87 -5.71
N ASP A 79 4.85 -7.98 -6.25
CA ASP A 79 5.53 -8.70 -7.35
C ASP A 79 5.66 -7.83 -8.60
N SER A 80 4.63 -7.04 -8.90
CA SER A 80 4.64 -6.11 -10.04
C SER A 80 5.68 -4.98 -9.86
N ILE A 81 5.76 -4.41 -8.66
CA ILE A 81 6.73 -3.35 -8.34
C ILE A 81 8.15 -3.89 -8.36
N LEU A 82 8.37 -5.05 -7.74
CA LEU A 82 9.67 -5.70 -7.69
C LEU A 82 10.19 -6.02 -9.10
N LYS A 83 9.34 -6.59 -9.95
CA LYS A 83 9.68 -6.86 -11.35
C LYS A 83 10.10 -5.58 -12.08
N ASN A 84 9.34 -4.49 -11.93
CA ASN A 84 9.66 -3.22 -12.56
C ASN A 84 10.99 -2.62 -12.05
N ALA A 85 11.32 -2.81 -10.76
CA ALA A 85 12.61 -2.40 -10.23
C ALA A 85 13.76 -3.25 -10.78
N GLU A 86 13.57 -4.57 -10.92
CA GLU A 86 14.57 -5.46 -11.52
C GLU A 86 14.83 -5.12 -12.98
N ASP A 87 13.77 -4.84 -13.74
CA ASP A 87 13.87 -4.38 -15.12
C ASP A 87 14.66 -3.04 -15.23
N GLN A 88 14.46 -2.12 -14.28
CA GLN A 88 15.23 -0.87 -14.21
C GLN A 88 16.72 -1.12 -13.90
N LEU A 89 17.03 -2.04 -12.99
CA LEU A 89 18.40 -2.41 -12.67
C LEU A 89 19.10 -3.03 -13.89
N TRP A 90 18.42 -3.91 -14.63
CA TRP A 90 18.92 -4.49 -15.88
C TRP A 90 19.16 -3.43 -16.95
N ALA A 91 18.24 -2.46 -17.10
CA ALA A 91 18.42 -1.35 -18.03
C ALA A 91 19.63 -0.47 -17.67
N LYS A 92 19.86 -0.19 -16.38
CA LYS A 92 21.03 0.55 -15.89
C LYS A 92 22.35 -0.16 -16.21
N GLN A 93 22.33 -1.49 -16.33
CA GLN A 93 23.49 -2.31 -16.70
C GLN A 93 23.76 -2.33 -18.22
N GLY A 94 23.04 -1.55 -19.02
CA GLY A 94 23.31 -1.36 -20.45
C GLY A 94 22.68 -2.41 -21.37
N LEU A 95 21.78 -3.26 -20.86
CA LEU A 95 21.13 -4.34 -21.59
C LEU A 95 19.80 -3.91 -22.26
N GLN A 96 19.79 -2.83 -23.08
CA GLN A 96 18.72 -2.34 -24.00
C GLN A 96 17.25 -2.17 -23.46
N PRO A 97 16.40 -1.30 -24.07
CA PRO A 97 15.34 -0.60 -23.33
C PRO A 97 13.88 -0.98 -23.68
N ARG A 98 12.98 -0.79 -22.71
CA ARG A 98 11.79 0.08 -22.93
C ARG A 98 11.38 0.82 -21.65
N ALA A 99 11.19 2.13 -21.80
CA ALA A 99 10.70 3.04 -20.77
C ALA A 99 9.20 2.84 -20.51
N ARG A 100 8.85 2.53 -19.26
CA ARG A 100 7.53 2.86 -18.73
C ARG A 100 7.72 3.71 -17.48
N ARG A 101 7.35 4.99 -17.56
CA ARG A 101 7.38 5.96 -16.45
C ARG A 101 6.21 5.71 -15.49
N SER A 102 6.05 4.49 -15.03
CA SER A 102 4.96 4.09 -14.15
C SER A 102 5.39 2.87 -13.38
N MET A 103 5.46 2.97 -12.05
CA MET A 103 5.83 1.86 -11.18
C MET A 103 4.86 0.69 -11.27
N THR A 104 3.62 0.90 -11.72
CA THR A 104 2.72 -0.16 -12.17
C THR A 104 1.77 0.41 -13.22
N SER A 105 1.77 -0.18 -14.40
CA SER A 105 0.85 0.18 -15.48
C SER A 105 -0.39 -0.70 -15.55
N SER A 106 -0.70 -1.40 -14.46
CA SER A 106 -1.76 -2.38 -14.44
C SER A 106 -3.11 -1.66 -14.51
N LEU A 107 -3.73 -1.66 -15.69
CA LEU A 107 -5.10 -1.17 -15.88
C LEU A 107 -6.10 -1.94 -15.00
N TYR A 108 -5.75 -3.18 -14.62
CA TYR A 108 -6.56 -4.04 -13.76
C TYR A 108 -6.66 -3.53 -12.31
N ALA A 109 -5.71 -2.71 -11.85
CA ALA A 109 -5.73 -2.13 -10.51
C ALA A 109 -6.52 -0.81 -10.42
N ARG A 110 -7.11 -0.34 -11.53
CA ARG A 110 -7.89 0.90 -11.56
C ARG A 110 -9.35 0.62 -11.26
N TRP A 111 -10.03 1.61 -10.69
CA TRP A 111 -11.48 1.64 -10.65
C TRP A 111 -12.02 1.65 -12.10
N THR A 112 -12.71 0.58 -12.47
CA THR A 112 -13.26 0.38 -13.82
C THR A 112 -14.73 0.79 -13.93
N ALA A 113 -15.40 0.95 -12.78
CA ALA A 113 -16.76 1.42 -12.67
C ALA A 113 -16.81 2.62 -11.73
N LEU A 114 -17.54 3.64 -12.17
CA LEU A 114 -17.92 4.79 -11.38
C LEU A 114 -19.44 4.77 -11.19
N PRO A 115 -19.98 5.27 -10.08
CA PRO A 115 -19.27 5.85 -8.94
C PRO A 115 -18.57 4.82 -8.05
N ILE A 116 -17.46 5.22 -7.42
CA ILE A 116 -16.73 4.40 -6.44
C ILE A 116 -17.54 4.35 -5.15
N PRO A 117 -17.96 3.17 -4.66
CA PRO A 117 -18.65 3.07 -3.39
C PRO A 117 -17.67 3.33 -2.24
N TYR A 118 -18.08 4.13 -1.26
CA TYR A 118 -17.28 4.36 -0.05
C TYR A 118 -18.11 4.36 1.22
N TYR A 119 -17.49 3.95 2.32
CA TYR A 119 -18.07 3.92 3.67
C TYR A 119 -17.19 4.73 4.63
N ILE A 120 -17.82 5.52 5.50
CA ILE A 120 -17.14 6.26 6.57
C ILE A 120 -17.44 5.54 7.88
N ASN A 121 -16.43 4.89 8.45
CA ASN A 121 -16.53 4.20 9.71
C ASN A 121 -16.41 5.20 10.87
N THR A 122 -17.46 5.96 11.12
CA THR A 122 -17.48 6.99 12.20
C THR A 122 -17.22 6.40 13.58
N GLY A 123 -17.54 5.12 13.80
CA GLY A 123 -17.22 4.39 15.02
C GLY A 123 -15.72 4.29 15.32
N SER A 124 -14.87 4.42 14.31
CA SER A 124 -13.41 4.49 14.50
C SER A 124 -12.93 5.84 15.06
N GLY A 125 -13.74 6.89 15.03
CA GLY A 125 -13.35 8.27 15.37
C GLY A 125 -12.81 9.08 14.18
N VAL A 126 -12.92 8.57 12.95
CA VAL A 126 -12.57 9.33 11.73
C VAL A 126 -13.45 10.57 11.57
N SER A 127 -12.86 11.69 11.13
CA SER A 127 -13.59 12.92 10.90
C SER A 127 -14.41 12.84 9.60
N GLU A 128 -15.71 12.59 9.73
CA GLU A 128 -16.66 12.60 8.61
C GLU A 128 -16.62 13.90 7.79
N PRO A 129 -16.64 15.11 8.39
CA PRO A 129 -16.57 16.36 7.63
C PRO A 129 -15.29 16.46 6.78
N ALA A 130 -14.16 16.01 7.30
CA ALA A 130 -12.89 16.03 6.57
C ALA A 130 -12.91 15.06 5.37
N VAL A 131 -13.47 13.86 5.56
CA VAL A 131 -13.63 12.88 4.48
C VAL A 131 -14.55 13.42 3.39
N LEU A 132 -15.69 13.99 3.76
CA LEU A 132 -16.64 14.58 2.81
C LEU A 132 -16.01 15.73 2.01
N ALA A 133 -15.22 16.60 2.66
CA ALA A 133 -14.49 17.67 1.99
C ALA A 133 -13.44 17.13 1.00
N GLY A 134 -12.72 16.08 1.38
CA GLY A 134 -11.73 15.42 0.51
C GLY A 134 -12.37 14.78 -0.73
N VAL A 135 -13.45 14.02 -0.54
CA VAL A 135 -14.23 13.41 -1.63
C VAL A 135 -14.77 14.49 -2.57
N ALA A 136 -15.40 15.54 -2.03
CA ALA A 136 -15.93 16.64 -2.84
C ALA A 136 -14.83 17.32 -3.69
N ARG A 137 -13.60 17.41 -3.16
CA ARG A 137 -12.48 17.95 -3.91
C ARG A 137 -12.02 17.03 -5.04
N TRP A 138 -11.98 15.72 -4.82
CA TRP A 138 -11.69 14.77 -5.90
C TRP A 138 -12.73 14.83 -7.03
N GLU A 139 -14.02 14.95 -6.70
CA GLU A 139 -15.09 15.09 -7.69
C GLU A 139 -15.04 16.43 -8.44
N ALA A 140 -14.56 17.49 -7.79
CA ALA A 140 -14.39 18.81 -8.43
C ALA A 140 -13.19 18.86 -9.38
N ASP A 141 -12.07 18.24 -8.99
CA ASP A 141 -10.80 18.33 -9.70
C ASP A 141 -10.61 17.20 -10.75
N THR A 142 -11.48 16.18 -10.74
CA THR A 142 -11.35 14.99 -11.61
C THR A 142 -12.69 14.51 -12.18
N CYS A 143 -12.66 13.53 -13.08
CA CYS A 143 -13.86 12.86 -13.57
C CYS A 143 -14.31 11.67 -12.70
N ILE A 144 -13.68 11.44 -11.55
CA ILE A 144 -14.04 10.36 -10.62
C ILE A 144 -15.27 10.79 -9.82
N THR A 145 -16.24 9.90 -9.70
CA THR A 145 -17.42 10.10 -8.84
C THR A 145 -17.49 9.05 -7.74
N PHE A 146 -18.17 9.38 -6.64
CA PHE A 146 -18.27 8.56 -5.46
C PHE A 146 -19.74 8.34 -5.05
N THR A 147 -20.01 7.25 -4.35
CA THR A 147 -21.33 7.00 -3.75
C THR A 147 -21.17 6.53 -2.33
N ARG A 148 -21.67 7.35 -1.40
CA ARG A 148 -21.64 7.03 0.02
C ARG A 148 -22.56 5.85 0.31
N GLN A 149 -22.02 4.87 1.01
CA GLN A 149 -22.73 3.77 1.62
C GLN A 149 -22.77 3.99 3.14
N TYR A 150 -23.87 3.60 3.77
CA TYR A 150 -24.02 3.64 5.23
C TYR A 150 -23.57 2.36 5.92
N ASN A 151 -23.29 1.33 5.12
CA ASN A 151 -22.68 0.09 5.54
C ASN A 151 -21.47 -0.18 4.65
N ARG A 152 -20.57 -1.02 5.14
CA ARG A 152 -19.40 -1.45 4.39
C ARG A 152 -19.81 -2.17 3.09
N PRO A 153 -19.22 -1.83 1.93
CA PRO A 153 -19.49 -2.55 0.69
C PRO A 153 -19.04 -4.01 0.79
N ASN A 154 -19.84 -4.95 0.26
CA ASN A 154 -19.48 -6.37 0.18
C ASN A 154 -18.44 -6.69 -0.92
N GLY A 155 -17.93 -5.68 -1.62
CA GLY A 155 -16.97 -5.79 -2.72
C GLY A 155 -16.00 -4.60 -2.75
N ASN A 156 -15.41 -4.34 -3.91
CA ASN A 156 -14.46 -3.24 -4.09
C ASN A 156 -15.10 -1.90 -3.70
N GLY A 157 -14.51 -1.23 -2.72
CA GLY A 157 -14.92 0.10 -2.25
C GLY A 157 -13.87 0.70 -1.33
N LEU A 158 -14.05 1.96 -0.98
CA LEU A 158 -13.20 2.66 -0.02
C LEU A 158 -13.81 2.60 1.38
N GLU A 159 -12.99 2.32 2.38
CA GLU A 159 -13.38 2.49 3.78
C GLU A 159 -12.47 3.56 4.40
N PHE A 160 -13.09 4.62 4.91
CA PHE A 160 -12.41 5.64 5.69
C PHE A 160 -12.58 5.32 7.18
N PHE A 161 -11.47 5.14 7.87
CA PHE A 161 -11.45 4.84 9.30
C PHE A 161 -10.20 5.48 9.94
N LEU A 162 -10.26 5.72 11.24
CA LEU A 162 -9.12 6.22 12.02
C LEU A 162 -8.29 5.02 12.48
N GLY A 163 -7.12 4.84 11.87
CA GLY A 163 -6.14 3.85 12.25
C GLY A 163 -5.06 4.40 13.20
N SER A 164 -4.05 3.57 13.47
CA SER A 164 -2.86 3.90 14.28
C SER A 164 -1.83 4.78 13.53
N GLY A 165 -2.18 5.24 12.34
CA GLY A 165 -1.44 6.04 11.35
C GLY A 165 -2.30 6.22 10.08
N PHE A 166 -1.89 7.06 9.13
CA PHE A 166 -2.52 7.12 7.80
C PHE A 166 -1.93 6.02 6.93
N VAL A 167 -2.67 4.94 6.73
CA VAL A 167 -2.26 3.80 5.89
C VAL A 167 -3.31 3.59 4.82
N VAL A 168 -2.91 3.61 3.55
CA VAL A 168 -3.77 3.31 2.41
C VAL A 168 -3.60 1.83 2.05
N THR A 169 -4.68 1.06 2.15
CA THR A 169 -4.75 -0.32 1.64
C THR A 169 -5.49 -0.33 0.31
N PHE A 170 -4.83 -0.80 -0.76
CA PHE A 170 -5.50 -1.03 -2.04
C PHE A 170 -6.03 -2.45 -2.08
N SER A 171 -7.27 -2.66 -1.65
CA SER A 171 -7.94 -3.97 -1.78
C SER A 171 -8.93 -3.95 -2.95
N SER A 172 -8.53 -4.54 -4.08
CA SER A 172 -9.48 -5.07 -5.06
C SER A 172 -9.61 -6.58 -4.84
N VAL A 173 -10.31 -6.97 -3.77
CA VAL A 173 -10.56 -8.38 -3.49
C VAL A 173 -11.82 -8.81 -4.24
N LYS A 174 -11.65 -9.41 -5.42
CA LYS A 174 -12.66 -10.35 -5.93
C LYS A 174 -12.58 -11.59 -5.05
N ARG A 175 -13.56 -11.78 -4.16
CA ARG A 175 -13.84 -13.12 -3.64
C ARG A 175 -14.59 -13.88 -4.74
N ASN A 176 -14.05 -15.02 -5.17
CA ASN A 176 -14.84 -16.08 -5.79
C ASN A 176 -15.55 -16.85 -4.68
#